data_AF-A0A852H1I8-F1
#
_entry.id   AF-A0A852H1I8-F1
#
_cell.length_a   1.000
_cell.length_b   1.000
_cell.length_c   1.000
_cell.angle_alpha   90.00
_cell.angle_beta   90.00
_cell.angle_gamma   90.00
#
_symmetry.space_group_name_H-M   'P 1'
#
loop_
_entity.id
_entity.type
_entity.pdbx_description
1 polymer ?
#
loop_
_entity_poly.entity_id
_entity_poly.type
_entity_poly.pdbx_seq_one_letter_code
_entity_poly.pdbx_strand_id
1 'polypeptide(L)' 'MVADLEKQIEKRGKYSRRRPYNDDANIDYINERNSKFNHKAERFYGKYTAEIKQNLERGTAM' A
#
# COMPACT_ATOMS: atom_id res chain seq x y z
N MET A 1 26.19 -22.82 -13.10
CA MET A 1 25.85 -22.91 -11.66
C MET A 1 25.87 -21.54 -10.98
N VAL A 2 26.99 -20.81 -10.95
CA VAL A 2 27.05 -19.46 -10.33
C VAL A 2 26.19 -18.43 -11.08
N ALA A 3 26.28 -18.40 -12.41
CA ALA A 3 25.50 -17.47 -13.24
C ALA A 3 23.97 -17.66 -13.14
N ASP A 4 23.48 -18.87 -12.84
CA ASP A 4 22.05 -19.11 -12.66
C ASP A 4 21.56 -18.69 -11.27
N LEU A 5 22.41 -18.83 -10.25
CA LEU A 5 22.18 -18.28 -8.91
C LEU A 5 22.06 -16.76 -8.94
N GLU A 6 22.94 -16.07 -9.68
CA GLU A 6 22.89 -14.61 -9.84
C GLU A 6 21.58 -14.15 -10.51
N LYS A 7 21.16 -14.84 -11.58
CA LYS A 7 19.86 -14.58 -12.23
C LYS A 7 18.68 -14.81 -11.28
N GLN A 8 18.75 -15.81 -10.41
CA GLN A 8 17.70 -16.09 -9.44
C GLN A 8 17.66 -15.02 -8.33
N ILE A 9 18.81 -14.52 -7.89
CA ILE A 9 18.93 -13.41 -6.94
C ILE A 9 18.34 -12.13 -7.56
N GLU A 10 18.67 -11.83 -8.81
CA GLU A 10 18.16 -10.65 -9.51
C GLU A 10 16.63 -10.70 -9.66
N LYS A 11 16.08 -11.86 -10.03
CA LYS A 11 14.63 -12.09 -10.09
C LYS A 11 13.96 -11.90 -8.73
N ARG A 12 14.56 -12.42 -7.66
CA ARG A 12 14.04 -12.29 -6.29
C ARG A 12 14.05 -10.84 -5.81
N GLY A 13 15.10 -10.08 -6.11
CA GLY A 13 15.17 -8.65 -5.77
C GLY A 13 14.09 -7.81 -6.47
N LYS A 14 13.73 -8.18 -7.70
CA LYS A 14 12.70 -7.48 -8.51
C LYS A 14 11.26 -7.94 -8.22
N TYR A 15 11.06 -8.92 -7.33
CA TYR A 15 9.74 -9.49 -7.05
C TYR A 15 8.79 -8.46 -6.41
N SER A 16 9.29 -7.67 -5.46
CA SER A 16 8.53 -6.58 -4.86
C SER A 16 8.78 -5.28 -5.61
N ARG A 17 7.96 -5.00 -6.63
CA ARG A 17 8.05 -3.77 -7.41
C ARG A 17 7.52 -2.59 -6.59
N ARG A 18 8.30 -1.50 -6.56
CA ARG A 18 7.88 -0.22 -5.96
C ARG A 18 6.74 0.35 -6.81
N ARG A 19 5.62 0.67 -6.15
CA ARG A 19 4.50 1.39 -6.79
C ARG A 19 4.88 2.87 -6.96
N PRO A 20 4.48 3.52 -8.06
CA PRO A 20 4.70 4.96 -8.23
C PRO A 20 4.01 5.71 -7.09
N TYR A 21 4.71 6.71 -6.55
CA TYR A 21 4.13 7.62 -5.57
C TYR A 21 3.22 8.60 -6.31
N ASN A 22 2.04 8.87 -5.75
CA ASN A 22 1.12 9.86 -6.29
C ASN A 22 1.05 11.02 -5.30
N ASP A 23 1.62 12.16 -5.67
CA ASP A 23 1.64 13.38 -4.85
C ASP A 23 0.24 14.00 -4.70
N ASP A 24 -0.69 13.71 -5.62
CA ASP A 24 -2.07 14.23 -5.59
C ASP A 24 -3.00 13.42 -4.67
N ALA A 25 -2.53 12.34 -4.07
CA ALA A 25 -3.33 11.53 -3.16
C ALA A 25 -3.47 12.22 -1.78
N ASN A 26 -4.66 12.15 -1.18
CA ASN A 26 -4.85 12.58 0.21
C ASN A 26 -3.94 11.76 1.14
N ILE A 27 -2.97 12.43 1.76
CA ILE A 27 -2.01 11.80 2.67
C ILE A 27 -2.64 11.63 4.04
N ASP A 28 -2.88 10.38 4.45
CA ASP A 28 -3.45 10.00 5.74
C ASP A 28 -2.40 9.58 6.79
N TYR A 29 -1.12 9.87 6.52
CA TYR A 29 0.01 9.46 7.35
C TYR A 29 0.99 10.60 7.64
N ILE A 30 1.55 10.60 8.85
CA ILE A 30 2.57 11.58 9.28
C ILE A 30 4.00 11.08 8.96
N ASN A 31 4.20 9.76 8.83
CA ASN A 31 5.51 9.17 8.57
C ASN A 31 5.46 7.97 7.60
N GLU A 32 6.60 7.60 7.02
CA GLU A 32 6.68 6.53 6.00
C GLU A 32 6.31 5.14 6.57
N ARG A 33 6.60 4.88 7.84
CA ARG A 33 6.22 3.62 8.50
C ARG A 33 4.70 3.53 8.64
N ASN A 34 4.05 4.65 8.93
CA ASN A 34 2.61 4.77 9.06
C ASN A 34 1.93 4.65 7.69
N SER A 35 2.50 5.23 6.63
CA SER A 35 2.04 4.99 5.24
C SER A 35 1.99 3.50 4.90
N LYS A 36 3.08 2.77 5.21
CA LYS A 36 3.13 1.31 4.98
C LYS A 36 2.12 0.56 5.83
N PHE A 37 1.85 1.02 7.05
CA PHE A 37 0.84 0.43 7.93
C PHE A 37 -0.58 0.71 7.43
N ASN A 38 -0.92 1.95 7.05
CA ASN A 38 -2.19 2.34 6.47
C ASN A 38 -2.48 1.53 5.18
N HIS A 39 -1.50 1.39 4.28
CA HIS A 39 -1.64 0.52 3.11
C HIS A 39 -1.84 -0.96 3.45
N LYS A 40 -1.26 -1.45 4.55
CA LYS A 40 -1.52 -2.80 5.05
C LYS A 40 -2.95 -2.89 5.58
N ALA A 41 -3.37 -1.95 6.40
CA ALA A 41 -4.73 -1.89 6.95
C ALA A 41 -5.78 -1.81 5.84
N GLU A 42 -5.58 -0.98 4.81
CA GLU A 42 -6.48 -0.88 3.66
C GLU A 42 -6.61 -2.21 2.90
N ARG A 43 -5.52 -2.98 2.77
CA ARG A 43 -5.56 -4.28 2.09
C ARG A 43 -6.41 -5.32 2.84
N PHE A 44 -6.39 -5.30 4.17
CA PHE A 44 -7.13 -6.27 4.99
C PHE A 44 -8.55 -5.80 5.31
N TYR A 45 -8.69 -4.53 5.68
CA TYR A 45 -9.92 -3.96 6.23
C TYR A 45 -10.70 -3.12 5.22
N GLY A 46 -10.08 -2.65 4.13
CA GLY A 46 -10.73 -1.76 3.17
C GLY A 46 -12.00 -2.34 2.53
N LYS A 47 -12.08 -3.67 2.39
CA LYS A 47 -13.31 -4.35 1.93
C LYS A 47 -14.47 -4.20 2.92
N TYR A 48 -14.17 -4.14 4.20
CA TYR A 48 -15.16 -4.08 5.28
C TYR A 48 -15.44 -2.66 5.75
N THR A 49 -14.48 -1.74 5.57
CA THR A 49 -14.59 -0.34 6.01
C THR A 49 -14.97 0.62 4.87
N ALA A 50 -15.34 0.11 3.70
CA ALA A 50 -15.70 0.93 2.55
C ALA A 50 -16.87 1.89 2.86
N GLU A 51 -17.91 1.41 3.54
CA GLU A 51 -19.06 2.23 3.94
C GLU A 51 -18.67 3.31 4.96
N ILE A 52 -17.84 2.95 5.94
CA ILE A 52 -17.31 3.89 6.94
C ILE A 52 -16.49 4.98 6.25
N LYS A 53 -15.65 4.63 5.27
CA LYS A 53 -14.83 5.59 4.51
C LYS A 53 -15.71 6.58 3.74
N GLN A 54 -16.76 6.08 3.08
CA GLN A 54 -17.71 6.94 2.38
C GLN A 54 -18.51 7.84 3.33
N ASN A 55 -18.89 7.35 4.52
CA ASN A 55 -19.59 8.15 5.52
C ASN A 55 -18.72 9.28 6.07
N LEU A 56 -17.42 9.03 6.24
CA LEU A 56 -16.45 10.06 6.62
C LEU A 56 -16.29 11.13 5.53
N GLU A 57 -16.23 10.72 4.26
CA GLU A 57 -16.15 11.65 3.12
C GLU A 57 -17.45 12.47 2.93
N ARG A 58 -18.61 11.92 3.35
CA ARG A 58 -19.91 12.60 3.31
C ARG A 58 -20.20 13.48 4.55
N GLY A 59 -19.29 13.52 5.52
CA GLY A 59 -19.36 14.42 6.67
C GLY A 59 -20.16 13.93 7.89
N THR A 60 -20.98 12.90 7.76
CA THR A 60 -21.67 12.18 8.86
C THR A 60 -22.36 10.92 8.33
N ALA A 61 -22.53 9.90 9.19
CA ALA A 61 -23.32 8.70 8.88
C ALA A 61 -24.80 9.06 8.63
N MET A 62 -25.39 8.53 7.56
CA MET A 62 -26.84 8.38 7.42
C MET A 62 -27.30 7.14 8.19
#